data_AF-A0A952L1S9-F1
#
_entry.id   AF-A0A952L1S9-F1
#
_cell.length_a   1.000
_cell.length_b   1.000
_cell.length_c   1.000
_cell.angle_alpha   90.00
_cell.angle_beta   90.00
_cell.angle_gamma   90.00
#
_symmetry.space_group_name_H-M   'P 1'
#
loop_
_entity.id
_entity.type
_entity.pdbx_description
1 polymer ?
#
loop_
_entity_poly.entity_id
_entity_poly.type
_entity_poly.pdbx_seq_one_letter_code
_entity_poly.pdbx_strand_id
1 'polypeptide(L)'
;MPASLSDADLADRLSRRRARMIVPLAVIFITQQATFFSDSANHHRTVSYVHAASWLVLAAVILAALVTGGFWLKPRAVRALMEDEITRANRARALSLGFVLAMVTAMLLFVLDLFEPLPARTAIHLILSVGMGAALLRFAALERRALG
;
A
#
# COMPACT_ATOMS: atom_id res chain seq x y z
N MET A 1 32.59 9.12 18.87
CA MET A 1 31.55 8.09 18.94
C MET A 1 31.52 7.35 17.61
N PRO A 2 31.60 6.02 17.56
CA PRO A 2 31.66 5.31 16.28
C PRO A 2 30.31 5.45 15.57
N ALA A 3 30.33 5.96 14.33
CA ALA A 3 29.13 6.26 13.54
C ALA A 3 28.15 5.07 13.41
N SER A 4 28.64 3.84 13.54
CA SER A 4 27.85 2.60 13.49
C SER A 4 26.82 2.47 14.62
N LEU A 5 27.13 2.93 15.84
CA LEU A 5 26.16 2.88 16.96
C LEU A 5 25.02 3.89 16.74
N SER A 6 25.36 5.08 16.24
CA SER A 6 24.38 6.12 15.89
C SER A 6 23.44 5.68 14.75
N ASP A 7 23.97 5.00 13.73
CA ASP A 7 23.19 4.51 12.60
C ASP A 7 22.27 3.35 13.00
N ALA A 8 22.71 2.47 13.91
CA ALA A 8 21.89 1.40 14.46
C ALA A 8 20.72 1.94 15.31
N ASP A 9 20.99 2.90 16.19
CA ASP A 9 19.95 3.56 17.00
C ASP A 9 18.93 4.29 16.12
N LEU A 10 19.39 4.93 15.04
CA LEU A 10 18.51 5.57 14.05
C LEU A 10 17.67 4.54 13.31
N ALA A 11 18.25 3.43 12.86
CA ALA A 11 17.55 2.36 12.16
C ALA A 11 16.45 1.75 13.05
N ASP A 12 16.73 1.49 14.32
CA ASP A 12 15.76 0.94 15.27
C ASP A 12 14.59 1.91 15.52
N ARG A 13 14.87 3.21 15.72
CA ARG A 13 13.84 4.25 15.82
C ARG A 13 12.96 4.33 14.57
N LEU A 14 13.57 4.22 13.39
CA LEU A 14 12.85 4.27 12.12
C LEU A 14 12.04 2.99 11.86
N SER A 15 12.53 1.82 12.28
CA SER A 15 11.80 0.55 12.21
C SER A 15 10.52 0.62 13.06
N ARG A 16 10.63 1.08 14.32
CA ARG A 16 9.46 1.33 15.18
C ARG A 16 8.51 2.39 14.64
N ARG A 17 9.01 3.34 13.86
CA ARG A 17 8.16 4.35 13.18
C ARG A 17 7.42 3.73 11.99
N ARG A 18 8.08 2.88 11.19
CA ARG A 18 7.48 2.17 10.05
C ARG A 18 6.22 1.41 10.49
N ALA A 19 6.35 0.54 11.48
CA ALA A 19 5.24 -0.28 11.95
C ALA A 19 4.05 0.54 12.47
N ARG A 20 4.30 1.72 13.05
CA ARG A 20 3.25 2.64 13.51
C ARG A 20 2.58 3.42 12.39
N MET A 21 3.28 3.75 11.30
CA MET A 21 2.72 4.54 10.20
C MET A 21 1.91 3.72 9.20
N ILE A 22 2.18 2.42 9.05
CA ILE A 22 1.50 1.59 8.05
C ILE A 22 0.01 1.41 8.37
N VAL A 23 -0.36 1.29 9.65
CA VAL A 23 -1.76 1.10 10.05
C VAL A 23 -2.64 2.33 9.70
N PRO A 24 -2.27 3.56 10.09
CA PRO A 24 -2.98 4.76 9.63
C PRO A 24 -3.04 4.86 8.10
N LEU A 25 -1.95 4.51 7.41
CA LEU A 25 -1.91 4.55 5.94
C LEU A 25 -2.95 3.59 5.32
N ALA A 26 -3.07 2.38 5.89
CA ALA A 26 -4.07 1.41 5.46
C ALA A 26 -5.49 1.90 5.73
N VAL A 27 -5.75 2.48 6.90
CA VAL A 27 -7.05 3.06 7.23
C VAL A 27 -7.40 4.19 6.26
N ILE A 28 -6.48 5.13 6.02
CA ILE A 28 -6.69 6.24 5.07
C ILE A 28 -6.99 5.70 3.67
N PHE A 29 -6.22 4.72 3.20
CA PHE A 29 -6.38 4.15 1.87
C PHE A 29 -7.74 3.44 1.69
N ILE A 30 -8.22 2.76 2.74
CA ILE A 30 -9.54 2.11 2.74
C ILE A 30 -10.67 3.14 2.82
N THR A 31 -10.55 4.16 3.67
CA THR A 31 -11.56 5.22 3.80
C THR A 31 -11.74 5.99 2.49
N GLN A 32 -10.66 6.19 1.71
CA GLN A 32 -10.76 6.83 0.39
C GLN A 32 -11.60 6.06 -0.63
N GLN A 33 -11.84 4.75 -0.43
CA GLN A 33 -12.72 3.97 -1.31
C GLN A 33 -14.17 4.48 -1.26
N ALA A 34 -14.64 4.88 -0.07
CA ALA A 34 -15.98 5.43 0.11
C ALA A 34 -16.16 6.73 -0.69
N THR A 35 -15.11 7.57 -0.74
CA THR A 35 -15.13 8.82 -1.51
C THR A 35 -15.25 8.56 -3.02
N PHE A 36 -14.55 7.56 -3.56
CA PHE A 36 -14.62 7.20 -4.98
C PHE A 36 -16.05 6.84 -5.40
N PHE A 37 -16.73 5.99 -4.62
CA PHE A 37 -18.11 5.61 -4.92
C PHE A 37 -19.09 6.78 -4.73
N SER A 38 -18.89 7.66 -3.75
CA SER A 38 -19.74 8.84 -3.56
C SER A 38 -19.59 9.90 -4.66
N ASP A 39 -18.39 10.06 -5.22
CA ASP A 39 -18.10 11.08 -6.24
C ASP A 39 -18.53 10.60 -7.64
N SER A 40 -18.52 9.28 -7.89
CA SER A 40 -19.04 8.70 -9.14
C SER A 40 -20.52 8.99 -9.41
N ALA A 41 -21.30 9.36 -8.38
CA ALA A 41 -22.68 9.80 -8.52
C ALA A 41 -22.81 11.27 -8.97
N ASN A 42 -21.80 12.12 -8.75
CA ASN A 42 -21.86 13.57 -8.97
C ASN A 42 -20.95 14.00 -10.14
N HIS A 43 -21.55 14.29 -11.29
CA HIS A 43 -20.85 14.55 -12.57
C HIS A 43 -20.16 15.93 -12.69
N HIS A 44 -19.29 16.32 -11.75
CA HIS A 44 -18.48 17.56 -11.90
C HIS A 44 -17.10 17.26 -12.52
N ARG A 45 -16.98 17.49 -13.83
CA ARG A 45 -15.87 17.00 -14.69
C ARG A 45 -14.45 17.37 -14.22
N THR A 46 -14.19 18.60 -13.76
CA THR A 46 -12.81 19.04 -13.46
C THR A 46 -12.31 18.50 -12.11
N VAL A 47 -13.17 18.48 -11.10
CA VAL A 47 -12.85 17.96 -9.76
C VAL A 47 -12.55 16.46 -9.83
N SER A 48 -13.29 15.71 -10.66
CA SER A 48 -13.11 14.27 -10.84
C SER A 48 -11.71 13.86 -11.38
N TYR A 49 -11.10 14.67 -12.26
CA TYR A 49 -9.75 14.36 -12.77
C TYR A 49 -8.66 14.57 -11.71
N VAL A 50 -8.76 15.65 -10.93
CA VAL A 50 -7.80 15.93 -9.85
C VAL A 50 -7.89 14.87 -8.76
N HIS A 51 -9.11 14.43 -8.40
CA HIS A 51 -9.31 13.35 -7.43
C HIS A 51 -8.69 12.03 -7.91
N ALA A 52 -8.92 11.66 -9.16
CA ALA A 52 -8.35 10.43 -9.71
C ALA A 52 -6.82 10.48 -9.85
N ALA A 53 -6.26 11.61 -10.27
CA ALA A 53 -4.81 11.80 -10.31
C ALA A 53 -4.19 11.71 -8.91
N SER A 54 -4.81 12.36 -7.92
CA SER A 54 -4.36 12.32 -6.51
C SER A 54 -4.41 10.91 -5.95
N TRP A 55 -5.49 10.16 -6.22
CA TRP A 55 -5.60 8.76 -5.82
C TRP A 55 -4.52 7.90 -6.50
N LEU A 56 -4.28 8.09 -7.79
CA LEU A 56 -3.26 7.33 -8.52
C LEU A 56 -1.85 7.61 -7.99
N VAL A 57 -1.54 8.87 -7.67
CA VAL A 57 -0.27 9.24 -7.02
C VAL A 57 -0.12 8.56 -5.67
N LEU A 58 -1.18 8.57 -4.84
CA LEU A 58 -1.15 7.90 -3.55
C LEU A 58 -0.95 6.39 -3.70
N ALA A 59 -1.69 5.75 -4.61
CA ALA A 59 -1.54 4.33 -4.94
C ALA A 59 -0.11 4.00 -5.36
N ALA A 60 0.49 4.81 -6.24
CA ALA A 60 1.88 4.63 -6.69
C ALA A 60 2.87 4.78 -5.53
N VAL A 61 2.69 5.76 -4.65
CA VAL A 61 3.54 5.96 -3.46
C VAL A 61 3.43 4.77 -2.50
N ILE A 62 2.23 4.28 -2.25
CA ILE A 62 1.98 3.11 -1.39
C ILE A 62 2.65 1.87 -1.98
N LEU A 63 2.43 1.61 -3.27
CA LEU A 63 3.01 0.47 -3.96
C LEU A 63 4.54 0.53 -3.94
N ALA A 64 5.11 1.69 -4.26
CA ALA A 64 6.55 1.88 -4.20
C ALA A 64 7.08 1.66 -2.77
N ALA A 65 6.41 2.17 -1.74
CA ALA A 65 6.81 1.96 -0.35
C ALA A 65 6.73 0.47 0.04
N LEU A 66 5.68 -0.23 -0.41
CA LEU A 66 5.52 -1.67 -0.21
C LEU A 66 6.59 -2.48 -0.93
N VAL A 67 7.02 -2.11 -2.14
CA VAL A 67 8.01 -2.88 -2.90
C VAL A 67 9.44 -2.63 -2.42
N THR A 68 9.75 -1.41 -1.98
CA THR A 68 11.13 -0.98 -1.69
C THR A 68 11.45 -0.83 -0.20
N GLY A 69 10.46 -0.96 0.69
CA GLY A 69 10.61 -0.77 2.14
C GLY A 69 10.58 0.69 2.63
N GLY A 70 10.41 1.65 1.71
CA GLY A 70 10.29 3.07 2.00
C GLY A 70 11.60 3.78 2.36
N PHE A 71 11.49 4.89 3.10
CA PHE A 71 12.61 5.71 3.60
C PHE A 71 13.63 6.13 2.52
N TRP A 72 13.18 6.42 1.30
CA TRP A 72 14.06 6.74 0.16
C TRP A 72 15.00 7.92 0.39
N LEU A 73 14.61 8.85 1.27
CA LEU A 73 15.40 10.02 1.64
C LEU A 73 16.47 9.72 2.70
N LYS A 74 16.59 8.48 3.19
CA LYS A 74 17.60 8.08 4.18
C LYS A 74 18.83 7.42 3.52
N PRO A 75 20.02 7.54 4.14
CA PRO A 75 21.25 6.93 3.60
C PRO A 75 21.10 5.42 3.38
N ARG A 76 21.78 4.90 2.35
CA ARG A 76 21.72 3.46 2.01
C ARG A 76 22.13 2.55 3.17
N ALA A 77 23.12 2.96 3.97
CA ALA A 77 23.56 2.21 5.15
C ALA A 77 22.42 2.02 6.17
N VAL A 78 21.73 3.12 6.52
CA VAL A 78 20.58 3.08 7.45
C VAL A 78 19.43 2.26 6.87
N ARG A 79 19.14 2.39 5.56
CA ARG A 79 18.10 1.60 4.90
C ARG A 79 18.42 0.10 4.90
N ALA A 80 19.68 -0.28 4.69
CA ALA A 80 20.11 -1.67 4.74
C ALA A 80 19.97 -2.25 6.15
N LEU A 81 20.28 -1.47 7.19
CA LEU A 81 20.08 -1.87 8.59
C LEU A 81 18.59 -2.07 8.95
N MET A 82 17.69 -1.34 8.28
CA MET A 82 16.24 -1.47 8.45
C MET A 82 15.59 -2.60 7.61
N GLU A 83 16.37 -3.23 6.74
CA GLU A 83 15.93 -4.28 5.82
C GLU A 83 16.43 -5.64 6.32
N ASP A 84 16.01 -6.01 7.53
CA ASP A 84 16.31 -7.33 8.06
C ASP A 84 15.56 -8.45 7.30
N GLU A 85 16.02 -9.69 7.49
CA GLU A 85 15.47 -10.85 6.79
C GLU A 85 13.97 -11.04 7.08
N ILE A 86 13.52 -10.69 8.28
CA ILE A 86 12.12 -10.80 8.71
C ILE A 86 11.25 -9.80 7.96
N THR A 87 11.65 -8.54 7.88
CA THR A 87 10.95 -7.47 7.14
C THR A 87 10.84 -7.84 5.67
N ARG A 88 11.93 -8.34 5.07
CA ARG A 88 11.95 -8.80 3.67
C ARG A 88 10.95 -9.94 3.46
N ALA A 89 10.94 -10.93 4.36
CA ALA A 89 9.99 -12.05 4.30
C ALA A 89 8.53 -11.60 4.50
N ASN A 90 8.28 -10.69 5.45
CA ASN A 90 6.95 -10.12 5.71
C ASN A 90 6.41 -9.40 4.49
N ARG A 91 7.24 -8.56 3.85
CA ARG A 91 6.90 -7.86 2.62
C ARG A 91 6.59 -8.82 1.49
N ALA A 92 7.42 -9.85 1.28
CA ALA A 92 7.19 -10.84 0.23
C ALA A 92 5.84 -11.57 0.42
N ARG A 93 5.53 -11.99 1.66
CA ARG A 93 4.24 -12.61 2.01
C ARG A 93 3.06 -11.67 1.79
N ALA A 94 3.22 -10.40 2.14
CA ALA A 94 2.20 -9.38 1.95
C ALA A 94 1.91 -9.11 0.46
N LEU A 95 2.96 -8.94 -0.34
CA LEU A 95 2.84 -8.74 -1.79
C LEU A 95 2.23 -9.97 -2.47
N SER A 96 2.61 -11.18 -2.06
CA SER A 96 2.01 -12.42 -2.57
C SER A 96 0.51 -12.49 -2.31
N LEU A 97 0.06 -12.18 -1.09
CA LEU A 97 -1.38 -12.13 -0.77
C LEU A 97 -2.10 -11.06 -1.60
N GLY A 98 -1.53 -9.86 -1.67
CA GLY A 98 -2.11 -8.77 -2.47
C GLY A 98 -2.24 -9.11 -3.94
N PHE A 99 -1.23 -9.76 -4.53
CA PHE A 99 -1.27 -10.25 -5.90
C PHE A 99 -2.38 -11.28 -6.10
N VAL A 100 -2.47 -12.29 -5.22
CA VAL A 100 -3.53 -13.32 -5.32
C VAL A 100 -4.91 -12.68 -5.26
N LEU A 101 -5.14 -11.75 -4.34
CA LEU A 101 -6.44 -11.09 -4.22
C LEU A 101 -6.73 -10.14 -5.38
N ALA A 102 -5.73 -9.46 -5.95
CA ALA A 102 -5.90 -8.70 -7.18
C ALA A 102 -6.30 -9.60 -8.36
N MET A 103 -5.66 -10.76 -8.51
CA MET A 103 -5.98 -11.74 -9.56
C MET A 103 -7.40 -12.30 -9.40
N VAL A 104 -7.77 -12.71 -8.20
CA VAL A 104 -9.14 -13.17 -7.90
C VAL A 104 -10.16 -12.06 -8.20
N THR A 105 -9.86 -10.81 -7.82
CA THR A 105 -10.73 -9.66 -8.09
C THR A 105 -10.90 -9.45 -9.60
N ALA A 106 -9.81 -9.50 -10.37
CA ALA A 106 -9.86 -9.37 -11.83
C ALA A 106 -10.70 -10.48 -12.48
N MET A 107 -10.56 -11.73 -12.01
CA MET A 107 -11.39 -12.86 -12.48
C MET A 107 -12.87 -12.66 -12.17
N LEU A 108 -13.21 -12.22 -10.96
CA LEU A 108 -14.60 -11.94 -10.57
C LEU A 108 -15.20 -10.81 -11.40
N LEU A 109 -14.46 -9.71 -11.61
CA LEU A 109 -14.92 -8.59 -12.43
C LEU A 109 -15.11 -8.97 -13.89
N PHE A 110 -14.24 -9.84 -14.43
CA PHE A 110 -14.42 -10.39 -15.76
C PHE A 110 -15.72 -11.18 -15.89
N VAL A 111 -16.04 -12.03 -14.90
CA VAL A 111 -17.31 -12.77 -14.89
C VAL A 111 -18.51 -11.82 -14.76
N LEU A 112 -18.41 -10.77 -13.93
CA LEU A 112 -19.48 -9.78 -13.75
C LEU A 112 -19.75 -8.97 -15.03
N ASP A 113 -18.70 -8.60 -15.77
CA ASP A 113 -18.81 -7.85 -17.03
C ASP A 113 -19.61 -8.61 -18.11
N LEU A 114 -19.72 -9.95 -18.00
CA LEU A 114 -20.57 -10.76 -18.88
C LEU A 114 -22.08 -10.52 -18.66
N PHE A 115 -22.46 -10.05 -17.48
CA PHE A 115 -23.86 -9.81 -17.12
C PHE A 115 -24.23 -8.33 -17.22
N GLU A 116 -23.33 -7.44 -16.81
CA GLU A 116 -23.54 -5.99 -16.83
C GLU A 116 -22.27 -5.26 -17.30
N PRO A 117 -22.37 -4.31 -18.25
CA PRO A 117 -21.22 -3.54 -18.71
C PRO A 117 -20.55 -2.81 -17.55
N LEU A 118 -19.30 -3.17 -17.24
CA LEU A 118 -18.54 -2.58 -16.16
C LEU A 118 -17.58 -1.52 -16.70
N PRO A 119 -17.65 -0.26 -16.22
CA PRO A 119 -16.70 0.76 -16.64
C PRO A 119 -15.26 0.34 -16.27
N ALA A 120 -14.35 0.37 -17.26
CA ALA A 120 -12.96 -0.04 -17.08
C ALA A 120 -12.26 0.70 -15.91
N ARG A 121 -12.60 1.97 -15.69
CA ARG A 121 -12.08 2.77 -14.57
C ARG A 121 -12.46 2.16 -13.21
N THR A 122 -13.70 1.73 -13.06
CA THR A 122 -14.21 1.09 -11.83
C THR A 122 -13.52 -0.26 -11.62
N ALA A 123 -13.38 -1.06 -12.67
CA ALA A 123 -12.70 -2.34 -12.61
C ALA A 123 -11.24 -2.19 -12.15
N ILE A 124 -10.48 -1.28 -12.77
CA ILE A 124 -9.08 -1.00 -12.42
C ILE A 124 -8.97 -0.50 -10.97
N HIS A 125 -9.85 0.41 -10.56
CA HIS A 125 -9.85 0.94 -9.20
C HIS A 125 -10.05 -0.18 -8.18
N LEU A 126 -11.04 -1.07 -8.39
CA LEU A 126 -11.30 -2.20 -7.51
C LEU A 126 -10.12 -3.17 -7.42
N ILE A 127 -9.53 -3.57 -8.55
CA ILE A 127 -8.39 -4.49 -8.59
C ILE A 127 -7.22 -3.93 -7.77
N LEU A 128 -6.87 -2.67 -8.03
CA LEU A 128 -5.77 -2.00 -7.34
C LEU A 128 -6.06 -1.85 -5.86
N SER A 129 -7.27 -1.41 -5.48
CA SER A 129 -7.65 -1.19 -4.10
C SER A 129 -7.66 -2.48 -3.28
N VAL A 130 -8.23 -3.56 -3.81
CA VAL A 130 -8.26 -4.86 -3.12
C VAL A 130 -6.85 -5.42 -2.96
N GLY A 131 -6.07 -5.45 -4.04
CA GLY A 131 -4.71 -5.99 -4.02
C GLY A 131 -3.76 -5.21 -3.11
N MET A 132 -3.68 -3.88 -3.31
CA MET A 132 -2.80 -3.02 -2.51
C MET A 132 -3.28 -2.92 -1.05
N GLY A 133 -4.59 -2.81 -0.83
CA GLY A 133 -5.17 -2.77 0.51
C GLY A 133 -4.85 -4.03 1.30
N ALA A 134 -5.02 -5.20 0.69
CA ALA A 134 -4.69 -6.47 1.33
C ALA A 134 -3.18 -6.62 1.61
N ALA A 135 -2.32 -6.24 0.66
CA ALA A 135 -0.87 -6.25 0.88
C ALA A 135 -0.50 -5.33 2.04
N LEU A 136 -1.02 -4.10 2.07
CA LEU A 136 -0.71 -3.12 3.09
C LEU A 136 -1.17 -3.57 4.48
N LEU A 137 -2.40 -4.08 4.60
CA LEU A 137 -2.94 -4.63 5.85
C LEU A 137 -2.14 -5.84 6.32
N ARG A 138 -1.81 -6.76 5.40
CA ARG A 138 -1.03 -7.96 5.75
C ARG A 138 0.36 -7.59 6.21
N PHE A 139 1.03 -6.67 5.52
CA PHE A 139 2.33 -6.17 5.94
C PHE A 139 2.25 -5.51 7.31
N ALA A 140 1.26 -4.64 7.54
CA ALA A 140 1.03 -4.02 8.84
C ALA A 140 0.85 -5.04 9.98
N ALA A 141 0.05 -6.08 9.73
CA ALA A 141 -0.23 -7.12 10.71
C ALA A 141 1.02 -7.95 11.03
N LEU A 142 1.82 -8.29 10.02
CA LEU A 142 3.05 -9.06 10.20
C LEU A 142 4.13 -8.24 10.93
N GLU A 143 4.31 -6.97 10.57
CA GLU A 143 5.27 -6.07 11.23
C GLU A 143 4.90 -5.81 12.69
N ARG A 144 3.60 -5.65 13.00
CA ARG A 144 3.14 -5.52 14.40
C ARG A 144 3.40 -6.77 15.22
N ARG A 145 3.24 -7.96 14.63
CA ARG A 145 3.54 -9.25 15.30
C ARG A 145 5.02 -9.49 15.51
N ALA A 146 5.89 -8.86 14.72
CA ALA A 146 7.34 -8.98 14.91
C ALA A 146 7.88 -8.07 16.03
N LEU A 147 7.11 -7.05 16.43
CA LEU A 147 7.50 -6.06 17.45
C LEU A 147 6.86 -6.29 18.83
N GLY A 148 5.86 -7.16 18.94
CA GLY A 148 5.19 -7.53 20.18
C GLY A 148 5.47 -8.98 20.52
#